data_AF-A0A1C6B1Q9-F1
#
_entry.id   AF-A0A1C6B1Q9-F1
#
_cell.length_a   1.000
_cell.length_b   1.000
_cell.length_c   1.000
_cell.angle_alpha   90.00
_cell.angle_beta   90.00
_cell.angle_gamma   90.00
#
_symmetry.space_group_name_H-M   'P 1'
#
loop_
_entity.id
_entity.type
_entity.pdbx_description
1 polymer ?
#
loop_
_entity_poly.entity_id
_entity_poly.type
_entity_poly.pdbx_seq_one_letter_code
_entity_poly.pdbx_strand_id
1 'polypeptide(L)'
;MNVLSVVHRNKPEGCECETMHFVTMDELLSQSDIVVLCAPSGDKPLVDAESLAKMKDGVVIINVSRGANVNEAALLDALNSGKVKAAGLDVWLSEKDPNWALASHPAVSCTPHIGAGTKEAQKRIGAELVDIVENFG
;
A
#
# COMPACT_ATOMS: atom_id res chain seq x y z
N MET A 1 17.05 4.49 7.74
CA MET A 1 16.42 3.80 6.61
C MET A 1 16.55 4.71 5.40
N ASN A 2 16.96 4.19 4.25
CA ASN A 2 16.87 4.94 3.00
C ASN A 2 15.45 4.83 2.47
N VAL A 3 14.88 5.92 1.98
CA VAL A 3 13.52 5.99 1.46
C VAL A 3 13.60 6.17 -0.05
N LEU A 4 13.00 5.23 -0.78
CA LEU A 4 12.84 5.29 -2.22
C LEU A 4 11.36 5.53 -2.50
N SER A 5 11.03 6.48 -3.37
CA SER A 5 9.65 6.83 -3.67
C SER A 5 9.40 6.95 -5.16
N VAL A 6 8.21 6.52 -5.57
CA VAL A 6 7.72 6.66 -6.94
C VAL A 6 6.47 7.52 -6.88
N VAL A 7 6.43 8.56 -7.73
CA VAL A 7 5.27 9.43 -7.89
C VAL A 7 5.00 9.59 -9.38
N HIS A 8 3.84 9.12 -9.84
CA HIS A 8 3.48 9.15 -11.27
C HIS A 8 2.94 10.50 -11.74
N ARG A 9 2.39 11.32 -10.84
CA ARG A 9 1.79 12.61 -11.16
C ARG A 9 2.15 13.62 -10.09
N ASN A 10 2.46 14.85 -10.50
CA ASN A 10 2.76 15.96 -9.61
C ASN A 10 3.88 15.63 -8.61
N LYS A 11 5.05 15.17 -9.10
CA LYS A 11 6.24 14.95 -8.26
C LYS A 11 6.54 16.27 -7.54
N PRO A 12 6.53 16.31 -6.20
CA PRO A 12 6.75 17.55 -5.47
C PRO A 12 8.23 17.97 -5.57
N GLU A 13 8.45 19.27 -5.72
CA GLU A 13 9.79 19.85 -5.79
C GLU A 13 10.38 20.03 -4.39
N GLY A 14 11.71 19.89 -4.27
CA GLY A 14 12.43 20.15 -3.02
C GLY A 14 12.21 19.11 -1.90
N CYS A 15 11.59 17.96 -2.19
CA CYS A 15 11.34 16.91 -1.20
C CYS A 15 12.46 15.86 -1.07
N GLU A 16 13.44 15.86 -1.98
CA GLU A 16 14.58 14.94 -1.91
C GLU A 16 15.61 15.42 -0.89
N CYS A 17 16.24 14.48 -0.20
CA CYS A 17 17.31 14.75 0.76
C CYS A 17 18.30 13.58 0.75
N GLU A 18 19.33 13.63 1.59
CA GLU A 18 20.37 12.59 1.65
C GLU A 18 19.80 11.16 1.75
N THR A 19 18.66 11.01 2.45
CA THR A 19 18.06 9.69 2.75
C THR A 19 16.74 9.43 2.03
N MET A 20 16.26 10.33 1.18
CA MET A 20 14.99 10.18 0.46
C MET A 20 15.12 10.63 -0.99
N HIS A 21 14.85 9.70 -1.91
CA HIS A 21 15.05 9.91 -3.35
C HIS A 21 13.82 9.46 -4.13
N PHE A 22 13.46 10.24 -5.14
CA PHE A 22 12.51 9.79 -6.16
C PHE A 22 13.23 8.93 -7.18
N VAL A 23 12.72 7.73 -7.40
CA VAL A 23 13.32 6.74 -8.29
C VAL A 23 12.29 6.20 -9.28
N THR A 24 12.74 5.40 -10.24
CA THR A 24 11.84 4.63 -11.11
C THR A 24 11.19 3.48 -10.35
N MET A 25 10.10 2.93 -10.90
CA MET A 25 9.42 1.77 -10.30
C MET A 25 10.35 0.56 -10.21
N ASP A 26 11.11 0.25 -11.27
CA ASP A 26 12.02 -0.89 -11.26
C ASP A 26 13.15 -0.73 -10.23
N GLU A 27 13.66 0.49 -10.01
CA GLU A 27 14.62 0.77 -8.94
C GLU A 27 14.00 0.59 -7.55
N LEU A 28 12.78 1.10 -7.31
CA LEU A 28 12.08 0.91 -6.04
C LEU A 28 11.88 -0.57 -5.76
N LEU A 29 11.37 -1.34 -6.73
CA LEU A 29 11.08 -2.76 -6.57
C LEU A 29 12.36 -3.56 -6.26
N SER A 30 13.42 -3.36 -7.04
CA SER A 30 14.65 -4.14 -6.90
C SER A 30 15.49 -3.82 -5.66
N GLN A 31 15.33 -2.61 -5.09
CA GLN A 31 16.17 -2.14 -3.98
C GLN A 31 15.47 -2.13 -2.62
N SER A 32 14.14 -2.19 -2.57
CA SER A 32 13.39 -2.08 -1.31
C SER A 32 13.40 -3.38 -0.51
N ASP A 33 13.68 -3.27 0.79
CA ASP A 33 13.46 -4.35 1.76
C ASP A 33 12.01 -4.35 2.27
N ILE A 34 11.38 -3.17 2.29
CA ILE A 34 9.99 -2.95 2.69
C ILE A 34 9.35 -2.04 1.63
N VAL A 35 8.20 -2.44 1.08
CA VAL A 35 7.41 -1.66 0.12
C VAL A 35 6.09 -1.27 0.76
N VAL A 36 5.79 0.04 0.81
CA VAL A 36 4.54 0.58 1.37
C VAL A 36 3.71 1.21 0.25
N LEU A 37 2.48 0.75 0.09
CA LEU A 37 1.57 1.23 -0.95
C LEU A 37 0.71 2.38 -0.42
N CYS A 38 0.98 3.58 -0.93
CA CYS A 38 0.29 4.83 -0.60
C CYS A 38 -0.26 5.51 -1.87
N ALA A 39 -0.84 4.74 -2.79
CA ALA A 39 -1.32 5.22 -4.08
C ALA A 39 -2.80 4.89 -4.29
N PRO A 40 -3.57 5.70 -5.04
CA PRO A 40 -4.90 5.31 -5.48
C PRO A 40 -4.83 4.04 -6.34
N SER A 41 -5.94 3.29 -6.40
CA SER A 41 -6.05 2.15 -7.31
C SER A 41 -6.10 2.59 -8.76
N GLY A 42 -5.39 1.87 -9.62
CA GLY A 42 -5.49 1.97 -11.08
C GLY A 42 -6.11 0.71 -11.70
N ASP A 43 -5.99 0.59 -13.02
CA ASP A 43 -6.51 -0.57 -13.77
C ASP A 43 -5.73 -1.87 -13.50
N LYS A 44 -4.48 -1.73 -13.07
CA LYS A 44 -3.59 -2.85 -12.73
C LYS A 44 -3.11 -2.72 -11.27
N PRO A 45 -2.99 -3.85 -10.55
CA PRO A 45 -2.35 -3.84 -9.24
C PRO A 45 -0.89 -3.40 -9.35
N LEU A 46 -0.40 -2.72 -8.32
CA LEU A 46 1.01 -2.34 -8.18
C LEU A 46 1.87 -3.52 -7.72
N VAL A 47 1.26 -4.46 -7.00
CA VAL A 47 1.89 -5.69 -6.53
C VAL A 47 1.14 -6.89 -7.13
N ASP A 48 1.83 -7.62 -7.98
CA ASP A 48 1.41 -8.80 -8.72
C ASP A 48 2.59 -9.72 -8.95
N ALA A 49 2.40 -10.84 -9.65
CA ALA A 49 3.46 -11.81 -9.88
C ALA A 49 4.69 -11.21 -10.60
N GLU A 50 4.49 -10.29 -11.55
CA GLU A 50 5.58 -9.67 -12.31
C GLU A 50 6.41 -8.73 -11.43
N SER A 51 5.74 -7.83 -10.71
CA SER A 51 6.40 -6.89 -9.81
C SER A 51 7.06 -7.60 -8.62
N LEU A 52 6.42 -8.62 -8.05
CA LEU A 52 7.00 -9.45 -6.99
C LEU A 52 8.28 -10.14 -7.46
N ALA A 53 8.33 -10.64 -8.69
CA ALA A 53 9.54 -11.27 -9.23
C ALA A 53 10.74 -10.31 -9.30
N LYS A 54 10.50 -9.00 -9.47
CA LYS A 54 11.53 -7.95 -9.50
C LYS A 54 12.01 -7.54 -8.10
N MET A 55 11.25 -7.86 -7.05
CA MET A 55 11.61 -7.48 -5.68
C MET A 55 12.72 -8.37 -5.10
N LYS A 56 13.32 -7.94 -4.00
CA LYS A 56 14.23 -8.78 -3.22
C LYS A 56 13.50 -10.00 -2.65
N ASP A 57 14.24 -11.09 -2.46
CA ASP A 57 13.74 -12.23 -1.68
C ASP A 57 13.61 -11.84 -0.21
N GLY A 58 12.48 -12.17 0.40
CA GLY A 58 12.16 -11.80 1.77
C GLY A 58 11.67 -10.35 1.94
N VAL A 59 11.21 -9.71 0.87
CA VAL A 59 10.60 -8.37 0.92
C VAL A 59 9.37 -8.35 1.85
N VAL A 60 9.11 -7.23 2.50
CA VAL A 60 7.88 -6.99 3.28
C VAL A 60 6.95 -6.05 2.51
N ILE A 61 5.68 -6.41 2.41
CA ILE A 61 4.66 -5.61 1.72
C ILE A 61 3.71 -4.99 2.73
N ILE A 62 3.45 -3.69 2.62
CA ILE A 62 2.45 -2.99 3.43
C ILE A 62 1.46 -2.32 2.50
N ASN A 63 0.16 -2.61 2.64
CA ASN A 63 -0.90 -1.93 1.90
C ASN A 63 -1.88 -1.24 2.84
N VAL A 64 -1.86 0.09 2.81
CA VAL A 64 -2.75 0.98 3.56
C VAL A 64 -3.57 1.88 2.63
N SER A 65 -3.63 1.52 1.34
CA SER A 65 -4.21 2.37 0.30
C SER A 65 -5.53 1.81 -0.23
N ARG A 66 -5.50 0.90 -1.20
CA ARG A 66 -6.66 0.22 -1.77
C ARG A 66 -6.35 -1.26 -1.98
N GLY A 67 -7.30 -2.16 -1.69
CA GLY A 67 -7.10 -3.59 -1.88
C GLY A 67 -6.70 -3.96 -3.31
N ALA A 68 -7.29 -3.27 -4.30
CA ALA A 68 -6.98 -3.45 -5.72
C ALA A 68 -5.51 -3.16 -6.12
N ASN A 69 -4.70 -2.53 -5.27
CA ASN A 69 -3.28 -2.36 -5.53
C ASN A 69 -2.46 -3.66 -5.37
N VAL A 70 -3.06 -4.71 -4.80
CA VAL A 70 -2.41 -6.01 -4.60
C VAL A 70 -3.25 -7.09 -5.25
N ASN A 71 -2.62 -7.92 -6.08
CA ASN A 71 -3.17 -9.20 -6.46
C ASN A 71 -3.02 -10.17 -5.27
N GLU A 72 -4.12 -10.41 -4.55
CA GLU A 72 -4.11 -11.20 -3.32
C GLU A 72 -3.65 -12.66 -3.52
N ALA A 73 -3.94 -13.25 -4.68
CA ALA A 73 -3.49 -14.61 -5.00
C ALA A 73 -1.97 -14.64 -5.21
N ALA A 74 -1.42 -13.69 -5.97
CA ALA A 74 0.02 -13.58 -6.18
C ALA A 74 0.77 -13.29 -4.86
N LEU A 75 0.20 -12.46 -3.98
CA LEU A 75 0.78 -12.21 -2.66
C LEU A 75 0.76 -13.48 -1.78
N LEU A 76 -0.34 -14.24 -1.78
CA LEU A 76 -0.43 -15.48 -1.02
C LEU A 76 0.61 -16.52 -1.48
N ASP A 77 0.77 -16.70 -2.80
CA ASP A 77 1.78 -17.59 -3.37
C ASP A 77 3.21 -17.13 -3.02
N ALA A 78 3.45 -15.81 -3.05
CA ALA A 78 4.75 -15.24 -2.69
C ALA A 78 5.07 -15.38 -1.19
N LEU A 79 4.06 -15.31 -0.31
CA LEU A 79 4.22 -15.61 1.11
C LEU A 79 4.53 -17.09 1.35
N ASN A 80 3.79 -17.98 0.70
CA ASN A 80 3.98 -19.44 0.84
C ASN A 80 5.36 -19.89 0.34
N SER A 81 5.88 -19.28 -0.72
CA SER A 81 7.20 -19.57 -1.29
C SER A 81 8.36 -18.90 -0.54
N GLY A 82 8.08 -17.95 0.36
CA GLY A 82 9.08 -17.15 1.07
C GLY A 82 9.66 -16.00 0.25
N LYS A 83 9.16 -15.75 -0.97
CA LYS A 83 9.50 -14.57 -1.75
C LYS A 83 9.15 -13.28 -0.99
N VAL A 84 7.97 -13.26 -0.37
CA VAL A 84 7.54 -12.24 0.58
C VAL A 84 7.70 -12.80 1.98
N LYS A 85 8.41 -12.09 2.85
CA LYS A 85 8.64 -12.52 4.23
C LYS A 85 7.42 -12.27 5.13
N ALA A 86 6.74 -11.16 4.93
CA ALA A 86 5.57 -10.76 5.70
C ALA A 86 4.73 -9.72 4.95
N ALA A 87 3.45 -9.59 5.32
CA ALA A 87 2.59 -8.53 4.83
C ALA A 87 1.79 -7.84 5.94
N GLY A 88 1.62 -6.52 5.80
CA GLY A 88 0.74 -5.68 6.62
C GLY A 88 -0.42 -5.14 5.78
N LEU A 89 -1.65 -5.54 6.05
CA LEU A 89 -2.80 -5.22 5.19
C LEU A 89 -3.92 -4.53 5.98
N ASP A 90 -4.23 -3.27 5.67
CA ASP A 90 -5.42 -2.58 6.20
C ASP A 90 -6.62 -2.66 5.25
N VAL A 91 -6.39 -2.99 3.99
CA VAL A 91 -7.39 -2.90 2.92
C VAL A 91 -7.46 -4.20 2.13
N TRP A 92 -8.66 -4.52 1.62
CA TRP A 92 -8.95 -5.79 0.95
C TRP A 92 -9.59 -5.57 -0.42
N LEU A 93 -9.42 -6.50 -1.35
CA LEU A 93 -10.11 -6.42 -2.65
C LEU A 93 -11.63 -6.44 -2.46
N SER A 94 -12.10 -7.28 -1.54
CA SER A 94 -13.48 -7.31 -1.05
C SER A 94 -13.49 -7.06 0.45
N GLU A 95 -13.92 -5.86 0.85
CA GLU A 95 -13.98 -5.47 2.27
C GLU A 95 -15.09 -6.21 3.05
N LYS A 96 -16.11 -6.72 2.35
CA LYS A 96 -17.21 -7.46 2.97
C LYS A 96 -16.90 -8.95 3.14
N ASP A 97 -16.08 -9.49 2.25
CA ASP A 97 -15.69 -10.90 2.24
C ASP A 97 -14.19 -10.97 1.91
N PRO A 98 -13.32 -10.72 2.90
CA PRO A 98 -11.88 -10.68 2.68
C PRO A 98 -11.35 -12.08 2.38
N ASN A 99 -10.21 -12.14 1.69
CA ASN A 99 -9.53 -13.40 1.45
C ASN A 99 -8.96 -13.98 2.76
N TRP A 100 -9.72 -14.88 3.37
CA TRP A 100 -9.38 -15.50 4.66
C TRP A 100 -8.11 -16.34 4.64
N ALA A 101 -7.72 -16.88 3.49
CA ALA A 101 -6.45 -17.61 3.37
C ALA A 101 -5.26 -16.66 3.57
N LEU A 102 -5.37 -15.43 3.05
CA LEU A 102 -4.36 -14.38 3.25
C LEU A 102 -4.46 -13.79 4.66
N ALA A 103 -5.67 -13.45 5.13
CA ALA A 103 -5.89 -12.86 6.46
C ALA A 103 -5.45 -13.75 7.62
N SER A 104 -5.54 -15.08 7.44
CA SER A 104 -5.16 -16.06 8.47
C SER A 104 -3.73 -16.56 8.31
N HIS A 105 -2.99 -16.10 7.29
CA HIS A 105 -1.63 -16.55 7.05
C HIS A 105 -0.71 -16.07 8.20
N PRO A 106 0.17 -16.93 8.77
CA PRO A 106 0.94 -16.60 9.97
C PRO A 106 1.94 -15.44 9.79
N ALA A 107 2.30 -15.12 8.55
CA ALA A 107 3.15 -13.98 8.20
C ALA A 107 2.36 -12.71 7.80
N VAL A 108 1.05 -12.70 8.00
CA VAL A 108 0.18 -11.55 7.70
C VAL A 108 -0.32 -10.95 9.01
N SER A 109 -0.18 -9.63 9.13
CA SER A 109 -0.85 -8.83 10.14
C SER A 109 -1.83 -7.91 9.42
N CYS A 110 -3.09 -7.90 9.85
CA CYS A 110 -4.11 -7.16 9.13
C CYS A 110 -5.13 -6.48 10.04
N THR A 111 -5.74 -5.43 9.50
CA THR A 111 -6.80 -4.66 10.15
C THR A 111 -7.97 -4.42 9.19
N PRO A 112 -9.20 -4.17 9.71
CA PRO A 112 -10.39 -4.06 8.88
C PRO A 112 -10.64 -2.61 8.42
N HIS A 113 -9.74 -2.06 7.59
CA HIS A 113 -9.85 -0.74 6.98
C HIS A 113 -10.06 0.39 7.99
N ILE A 114 -9.13 0.49 8.94
CA ILE A 114 -9.21 1.43 10.06
C ILE A 114 -8.14 2.52 10.02
N GLY A 115 -7.39 2.67 8.93
CA GLY A 115 -6.34 3.70 8.81
C GLY A 115 -6.82 5.13 9.13
N ALA A 116 -8.05 5.47 8.77
CA ALA A 116 -8.68 6.76 9.10
C ALA A 116 -9.59 6.70 10.35
N GLY A 117 -9.63 5.58 11.07
CA GLY A 117 -10.51 5.30 12.20
C GLY A 117 -10.10 5.98 13.52
N THR A 118 -9.38 7.11 13.48
CA THR A 118 -8.99 7.87 14.67
C THR A 118 -9.97 8.99 14.97
N LYS A 119 -10.12 9.37 16.25
CA LYS A 119 -11.03 10.46 16.65
C LYS A 119 -10.70 11.77 15.95
N GLU A 120 -9.41 12.05 15.80
CA GLU A 120 -8.89 13.27 15.18
C GLU A 120 -9.15 13.28 13.67
N ALA A 121 -8.95 12.15 12.98
CA ALA A 121 -9.23 12.04 11.55
C ALA A 121 -10.73 12.15 11.27
N GLN A 122 -11.57 11.41 12.01
CA GLN A 122 -13.02 11.46 11.87
C GLN A 122 -13.57 12.87 12.14
N LYS A 123 -13.02 13.59 13.13
CA LYS A 123 -13.39 14.99 13.39
C LYS A 123 -13.05 15.91 12.21
N ARG A 124 -11.85 15.77 11.62
CA ARG A 124 -11.44 16.57 10.45
C ARG A 124 -12.29 16.27 9.23
N ILE A 125 -12.51 14.98 8.94
CA ILE A 125 -13.37 14.54 7.83
C ILE A 125 -14.79 15.10 8.00
N GLY A 126 -15.36 15.02 9.20
CA GLY A 126 -16.68 15.58 9.49
C GLY A 126 -16.75 17.10 9.25
N ALA A 127 -15.72 17.83 9.66
CA ALA A 127 -15.65 19.29 9.42
C ALA A 127 -15.54 19.62 7.92
N GLU A 128 -14.69 18.90 7.18
CA GLU A 128 -14.53 19.07 5.73
C GLU A 128 -15.84 18.81 4.99
N LEU A 129 -16.59 17.77 5.38
CA LEU A 129 -17.88 17.44 4.77
C LEU A 129 -18.91 18.54 4.96
N VAL A 130 -18.97 19.14 6.16
CA VAL A 130 -19.86 20.27 6.42
C VAL A 130 -19.49 21.45 5.53
N ASP A 131 -18.21 21.82 5.48
CA ASP A 131 -17.72 22.93 4.66
C ASP A 131 -18.03 22.75 3.16
N ILE A 132 -17.82 21.54 2.63
CA ILE A 132 -18.17 21.21 1.24
C ILE A 132 -19.67 21.41 0.98
N VAL A 133 -20.54 20.97 1.89
CA VAL A 133 -22.00 21.08 1.72
C VAL A 133 -22.48 22.53 1.85
N GLU A 134 -21.95 23.29 2.81
CA GLU A 134 -22.31 24.70 3.01
C GLU A 134 -21.88 25.59 1.83
N ASN A 135 -20.75 25.26 1.21
CA ASN A 135 -20.22 25.98 0.06
C ASN A 135 -20.60 25.34 -1.28
N PHE A 136 -21.49 24.34 -1.29
CA PHE A 136 -21.98 23.69 -2.50
C PHE A 136 -22.99 24.60 -3.21
N GLY A 137 -22.52 25.39 -4.18
CA GLY A 137 -23.30 26.27 -5.04
C GLY A 137 -23.00 26.06 -6.51
#